data_AF-A0A940FC47-F1
#
_entry.id   AF-A0A940FC47-F1
#
_cell.length_a   1.000
_cell.length_b   1.000
_cell.length_c   1.000
_cell.angle_alpha   90.00
_cell.angle_beta   90.00
_cell.angle_gamma   90.00
#
_symmetry.space_group_name_H-M   'P 1'
#
loop_
_entity.id
_entity.type
_entity.pdbx_description
1 polymer ?
#
loop_
_entity_poly.entity_id
_entity_poly.type
_entity_poly.pdbx_seq_one_letter_code
_entity_poly.pdbx_strand_id
1 'polypeptide(L)'
;TATPEPTPAPTPTPTATPEPTHTPTPTATPEPTPAPTPTPTATPSPTPSPTPPPASYSINFGPAGSAVPAGDTLDAGAAYSSGTGRGWVRADSLTSSTHAPLDVSSRARERNATSDQRLDTLIQMQYPTADPQAAYELAVPNGRYEVTVMVGDPSYTDSTHTIRAEGQLVINAFVPTTSTKSRTATAFVNVTDGKLTIDASGGTNTKIDHLAVKPAPAAGTSTWSISFGPSGSPVPVGDTLDAGAPYDAVARRGWVRASTLGAITPTPLDVADRARKRNATSDLRLDALIQMQYPATDPEAAYEVDVEPGTYEVTVSVGDPSYINSVHTIRAEGRAIIDRFTPTSATKSRTVTATIPVTDGKLTIDATGGTNTKIAYLGVRPPL
;
A
#
# COMPACT_ATOMS: atom_id res chain seq x y z
N THR A 1 -27.71 -77.97 75.73
CA THR A 1 -26.64 -77.01 75.36
C THR A 1 -27.28 -75.65 75.22
N ALA A 2 -27.12 -74.79 76.23
CA ALA A 2 -27.65 -73.43 76.25
C ALA A 2 -26.46 -72.46 76.38
N THR A 3 -26.37 -71.55 75.43
CA THR A 3 -25.29 -70.58 75.25
C THR A 3 -25.41 -69.44 76.28
N PRO A 4 -24.33 -69.02 76.96
CA PRO A 4 -24.39 -67.96 77.95
C PRO A 4 -24.49 -66.56 77.33
N GLU A 5 -25.22 -65.71 78.04
CA GLU A 5 -25.60 -64.33 77.76
C GLU A 5 -24.47 -63.32 78.07
N PRO A 6 -24.25 -62.28 77.25
CA PRO A 6 -23.16 -61.33 77.44
C PRO A 6 -23.41 -60.33 78.59
N THR A 7 -22.34 -60.07 79.35
CA THR A 7 -22.26 -59.18 80.53
C THR A 7 -22.48 -57.70 80.16
N PRO A 8 -23.25 -56.93 80.96
CA PRO A 8 -23.48 -55.51 80.70
C PRO A 8 -22.26 -54.64 81.02
N ALA A 9 -22.04 -53.62 80.18
CA ALA A 9 -20.94 -52.66 80.27
C ALA A 9 -21.17 -51.58 81.35
N PRO A 10 -20.11 -51.04 81.98
CA PRO A 10 -20.23 -50.09 83.09
C PRO A 10 -20.66 -48.68 82.65
N THR A 11 -21.48 -48.06 83.50
CA THR A 11 -22.00 -46.68 83.40
C THR A 11 -20.88 -45.63 83.53
N PRO A 12 -20.80 -44.62 82.66
CA PRO A 12 -19.79 -43.57 82.75
C PRO A 12 -20.06 -42.60 83.92
N THR A 13 -18.99 -42.26 84.63
CA THR A 13 -18.91 -41.28 85.73
C THR A 13 -19.19 -39.85 85.22
N PRO A 14 -19.92 -39.00 85.98
CA PRO A 14 -20.18 -37.62 85.56
C PRO A 14 -18.92 -36.76 85.58
N THR A 15 -18.69 -36.06 84.47
CA THR A 15 -17.60 -35.10 84.26
C THR A 15 -17.89 -33.78 85.00
N ALA A 16 -16.90 -33.27 85.73
CA ALA A 16 -16.99 -32.03 86.50
C ALA A 16 -17.23 -30.79 85.62
N THR A 17 -18.02 -29.86 86.15
CA THR A 17 -18.32 -28.54 85.58
C THR A 17 -17.05 -27.68 85.48
N PRO A 18 -16.73 -27.08 84.32
CA PRO A 18 -15.59 -26.17 84.21
C PRO A 18 -15.88 -24.82 84.89
N GLU A 19 -14.86 -24.31 85.56
CA GLU A 19 -14.77 -23.01 86.25
C GLU A 19 -14.82 -21.83 85.26
N PRO A 20 -15.38 -20.65 85.63
CA PRO A 20 -15.53 -19.53 84.70
C PRO A 20 -14.19 -18.95 84.25
N THR A 21 -13.96 -18.97 82.94
CA THR A 21 -12.77 -18.41 82.30
C THR A 21 -12.78 -16.89 82.34
N HIS A 22 -11.69 -16.29 82.84
CA HIS A 22 -11.48 -14.85 82.89
C HIS A 22 -11.55 -14.21 81.49
N THR A 23 -12.32 -13.13 81.37
CA THR A 23 -12.45 -12.32 80.16
C THR A 23 -11.10 -11.63 79.84
N PRO A 24 -10.52 -11.82 78.64
CA PRO A 24 -9.28 -11.15 78.28
C PRO A 24 -9.49 -9.64 78.12
N THR A 25 -8.57 -8.86 78.66
CA THR A 25 -8.49 -7.39 78.49
C THR A 25 -8.25 -7.04 77.00
N PRO A 26 -8.96 -6.06 76.43
CA PRO A 26 -8.81 -5.71 75.02
C PRO A 26 -7.37 -5.25 74.74
N THR A 27 -6.74 -5.91 73.76
CA THR A 27 -5.41 -5.55 73.25
C THR A 27 -5.54 -4.25 72.45
N ALA A 28 -4.66 -3.28 72.73
CA ALA A 28 -4.66 -2.00 72.03
C ALA A 28 -4.49 -2.19 70.52
N THR A 29 -5.41 -1.62 69.74
CA THR A 29 -5.35 -1.60 68.28
C THR A 29 -4.08 -0.88 67.82
N PRO A 30 -3.22 -1.49 66.98
CA PRO A 30 -2.05 -0.81 66.47
C PRO A 30 -2.46 0.40 65.61
N GLU A 31 -1.74 1.50 65.79
CA GLU A 31 -1.90 2.74 65.04
C GLU A 31 -1.68 2.50 63.53
N PRO A 32 -2.52 3.06 62.64
CA PRO A 32 -2.40 2.83 61.21
C PRO A 32 -1.03 3.32 60.70
N THR A 33 -0.33 2.42 60.00
CA THR A 33 0.92 2.75 59.30
C THR A 33 0.65 3.88 58.28
N PRO A 34 1.43 4.98 58.29
CA PRO A 34 1.22 6.08 57.36
C PRO A 34 1.33 5.60 55.91
N ALA A 35 0.40 6.02 55.07
CA ALA A 35 0.36 5.69 53.66
C ALA A 35 1.64 6.19 52.95
N PRO A 36 2.20 5.43 51.98
CA PRO A 36 3.40 5.85 51.27
C PRO A 36 3.15 7.19 50.55
N THR A 37 4.08 8.12 50.72
CA THR A 37 4.08 9.40 50.01
C THR A 37 4.15 9.14 48.50
N PRO A 38 3.25 9.71 47.68
CA PRO A 38 3.27 9.49 46.24
C PRO A 38 4.59 10.00 45.66
N THR A 39 5.31 9.11 44.98
CA THR A 39 6.51 9.45 44.21
C THR A 39 6.14 10.51 43.17
N PRO A 40 6.91 11.61 43.01
CA PRO A 40 6.61 12.65 42.05
C PRO A 40 6.52 12.06 40.64
N THR A 41 5.36 12.21 40.01
CA THR A 41 5.13 11.84 38.62
C THR A 41 6.06 12.67 37.74
N ALA A 42 6.91 12.01 36.94
CA ALA A 42 7.78 12.68 36.00
C ALA A 42 6.96 13.62 35.11
N THR A 43 7.34 14.89 35.06
CA THR A 43 6.73 15.86 34.15
C THR A 43 6.84 15.32 32.72
N PRO A 44 5.74 15.25 31.95
CA PRO A 44 5.81 14.77 30.57
C PRO A 44 6.82 15.62 29.80
N SER A 45 7.74 14.94 29.12
CA SER A 45 8.69 15.57 28.19
C SER A 45 7.91 16.44 27.21
N PRO A 46 8.38 17.67 26.89
CA PRO A 46 7.70 18.52 25.92
C PRO A 46 7.49 17.75 24.61
N THR A 47 6.26 17.75 24.12
CA THR A 47 5.92 17.21 22.80
C THR A 47 6.82 17.91 21.78
N PRO A 48 7.58 17.18 20.93
CA PRO A 48 8.43 17.81 19.93
C PRO A 48 7.57 18.73 19.05
N SER A 49 8.07 19.93 18.80
CA SER A 49 7.45 20.89 17.88
C SER A 49 7.23 20.21 16.51
N PRO A 50 6.07 20.41 15.85
CA PRO A 50 5.82 19.81 14.55
C PRO A 50 6.96 20.18 13.59
N THR A 51 7.57 19.16 12.98
CA THR A 51 8.53 19.37 11.90
C THR A 51 7.81 20.08 10.75
N PRO A 52 8.35 21.17 10.19
CA PRO A 52 7.71 21.88 9.10
C PRO A 52 7.41 20.91 7.95
N PRO A 53 6.26 21.07 7.25
CA PRO A 53 5.91 20.18 6.16
C PRO A 53 7.03 20.20 5.11
N PRO A 54 7.46 19.03 4.61
CA PRO A 54 8.49 18.96 3.58
C PRO A 54 8.10 19.78 2.34
N ALA A 55 9.07 20.41 1.69
CA ALA A 55 8.84 21.31 0.57
C ALA A 55 8.39 20.54 -0.68
N SER A 56 7.48 21.13 -1.45
CA SER A 56 7.14 20.69 -2.80
C SER A 56 8.01 21.43 -3.82
N TYR A 57 8.40 20.74 -4.89
CA TYR A 57 9.20 21.26 -5.99
C TYR A 57 8.46 21.10 -7.31
N SER A 58 8.59 22.10 -8.18
CA SER A 58 8.20 22.04 -9.58
C SER A 58 9.33 22.67 -10.40
N ILE A 59 9.96 21.86 -11.25
CA ILE A 59 11.23 22.17 -11.91
C ILE A 59 11.04 22.00 -13.40
N ASN A 60 11.24 23.09 -14.14
CA ASN A 60 11.31 23.10 -15.60
C ASN A 60 12.78 23.04 -16.02
N PHE A 61 13.14 22.11 -16.90
CA PHE A 61 14.51 21.93 -17.36
C PHE A 61 14.71 22.62 -18.71
N GLY A 62 15.67 23.53 -18.80
CA GLY A 62 15.85 24.32 -20.04
C GLY A 62 17.13 25.16 -20.01
N PRO A 63 17.50 25.81 -21.12
CA PRO A 63 18.68 26.66 -21.14
C PRO A 63 18.53 27.87 -20.22
N ALA A 64 19.67 28.40 -19.76
CA ALA A 64 19.66 29.60 -18.93
C ALA A 64 18.97 30.76 -19.66
N GLY A 65 18.00 31.39 -19.00
CA GLY A 65 17.23 32.51 -19.55
C GLY A 65 15.92 32.13 -20.23
N SER A 66 15.58 30.84 -20.35
CA SER A 66 14.26 30.41 -20.82
C SER A 66 13.13 30.95 -19.96
N ALA A 67 11.96 31.14 -20.59
CA ALA A 67 10.75 31.54 -19.88
C ALA A 67 10.34 30.44 -18.90
N VAL A 68 10.07 30.82 -17.66
CA VAL A 68 9.69 29.86 -16.61
C VAL A 68 8.17 29.89 -16.43
N PRO A 69 7.47 28.76 -16.64
CA PRO A 69 6.06 28.66 -16.31
C PRO A 69 5.77 29.09 -14.87
N ALA A 70 4.60 29.71 -14.67
CA ALA A 70 4.17 30.09 -13.32
C ALA A 70 4.14 28.87 -12.39
N GLY A 71 4.73 29.02 -11.20
CA GLY A 71 4.84 27.97 -10.19
C GLY A 71 6.08 27.08 -10.33
N ASP A 72 6.85 27.20 -11.41
CA ASP A 72 8.06 26.41 -11.62
C ASP A 72 9.33 27.18 -11.26
N THR A 73 10.39 26.43 -11.08
CA THR A 73 11.77 26.92 -11.04
C THR A 73 12.53 26.39 -12.25
N LEU A 74 13.41 27.21 -12.83
CA LEU A 74 14.29 26.76 -13.91
C LEU A 74 15.49 26.02 -13.33
N ASP A 75 15.80 24.85 -13.90
CA ASP A 75 17.09 24.20 -13.78
C ASP A 75 17.81 24.26 -15.13
N ALA A 76 18.95 24.95 -15.14
CA ALA A 76 19.72 25.25 -16.34
C ALA A 76 20.91 24.30 -16.58
N GLY A 77 20.91 23.13 -15.94
CA GLY A 77 21.95 22.12 -16.15
C GLY A 77 23.17 22.27 -15.26
N ALA A 78 23.08 23.03 -14.16
CA ALA A 78 24.22 23.22 -13.26
C ALA A 78 24.56 21.93 -12.50
N ALA A 79 25.85 21.71 -12.26
CA ALA A 79 26.32 20.60 -11.42
C ALA A 79 25.70 20.64 -10.01
N TYR A 80 25.45 19.48 -9.40
CA TYR A 80 24.90 19.40 -8.06
C TYR A 80 25.75 20.18 -7.05
N SER A 81 25.09 20.98 -6.21
CA SER A 81 25.73 21.67 -5.09
C SER A 81 24.86 21.59 -3.84
N SER A 82 25.50 21.46 -2.68
CA SER A 82 24.79 21.49 -1.38
C SER A 82 24.16 22.84 -1.08
N GLY A 83 24.70 23.93 -1.65
CA GLY A 83 24.15 25.29 -1.48
C GLY A 83 22.81 25.49 -2.18
N THR A 84 22.65 24.95 -3.39
CA THR A 84 21.35 24.95 -4.12
C THR A 84 20.45 23.79 -3.71
N GLY A 85 21.02 22.77 -3.06
CA GLY A 85 20.35 21.53 -2.71
C GLY A 85 19.89 20.73 -3.93
N ARG A 86 20.37 21.03 -5.13
CA ARG A 86 19.95 20.34 -6.36
C ARG A 86 20.99 20.50 -7.47
N GLY A 87 20.88 19.65 -8.47
CA GLY A 87 21.63 19.76 -9.72
C GLY A 87 22.05 18.40 -10.27
N TRP A 88 22.93 18.44 -11.24
CA TRP A 88 23.28 17.29 -12.05
C TRP A 88 24.53 16.57 -11.55
N VAL A 89 24.52 15.24 -11.63
CA VAL A 89 25.62 14.35 -11.27
C VAL A 89 25.90 13.36 -12.40
N ARG A 90 27.06 12.69 -12.33
CA ARG A 90 27.40 11.63 -13.28
C ARG A 90 26.61 10.36 -12.97
N ALA A 91 25.94 9.81 -13.97
CA ALA A 91 25.15 8.59 -13.82
C ALA A 91 26.03 7.37 -13.43
N ASP A 92 27.28 7.32 -13.87
CA ASP A 92 28.22 6.26 -13.51
C ASP A 92 28.76 6.36 -12.07
N SER A 93 28.45 7.45 -11.36
CA SER A 93 28.81 7.62 -9.95
C SER A 93 27.73 7.13 -8.97
N LEU A 94 26.54 6.76 -9.48
CA LEU A 94 25.39 6.36 -8.65
C LEU A 94 25.58 5.08 -7.84
N THR A 95 26.66 4.32 -8.07
CA THR A 95 27.00 3.14 -7.27
C THR A 95 27.83 3.49 -6.02
N SER A 96 28.24 4.75 -5.87
CA SER A 96 29.02 5.26 -4.75
C SER A 96 28.11 6.00 -3.76
N SER A 97 28.48 6.06 -2.48
CA SER A 97 27.80 6.90 -1.48
C SER A 97 27.99 8.41 -1.72
N THR A 98 28.82 8.79 -2.68
CA THR A 98 29.05 10.17 -3.06
C THR A 98 29.02 10.26 -4.58
N HIS A 99 27.98 10.92 -5.10
CA HIS A 99 27.78 11.14 -6.52
C HIS A 99 28.62 12.34 -6.99
N ALA A 100 29.28 12.17 -8.13
CA ALA A 100 30.18 13.18 -8.68
C ALA A 100 29.36 14.25 -9.44
N PRO A 101 29.44 15.53 -9.07
CA PRO A 101 28.74 16.61 -9.78
C PRO A 101 29.14 16.68 -11.27
N LEU A 102 28.18 17.03 -12.12
CA LEU A 102 28.37 17.14 -13.58
C LEU A 102 27.61 18.35 -14.10
N ASP A 103 28.30 19.30 -14.74
CA ASP A 103 27.63 20.37 -15.47
C ASP A 103 27.13 19.87 -16.83
N VAL A 104 25.84 20.06 -17.08
CA VAL A 104 25.15 19.68 -18.31
C VAL A 104 24.44 20.87 -18.97
N SER A 105 24.81 22.10 -18.64
CA SER A 105 24.22 23.31 -19.22
C SER A 105 24.27 23.32 -20.76
N SER A 106 25.35 22.76 -21.33
CA SER A 106 25.52 22.56 -22.78
C SER A 106 24.54 21.55 -23.40
N ARG A 107 23.83 20.76 -22.60
CA ARG A 107 22.83 19.74 -23.02
C ARG A 107 21.40 20.27 -22.98
N ALA A 108 21.20 21.50 -22.51
CA ALA A 108 19.90 22.15 -22.46
C ALA A 108 19.44 22.65 -23.82
N ARG A 109 18.15 22.56 -24.12
CA ARG A 109 17.56 22.99 -25.39
C ARG A 109 16.24 23.68 -25.16
N GLU A 110 16.00 24.72 -25.94
CA GLU A 110 14.68 25.32 -26.16
C GLU A 110 14.37 25.19 -27.65
N ARG A 111 13.20 24.65 -27.97
CA ARG A 111 12.85 24.30 -29.36
C ARG A 111 12.04 25.38 -30.06
N ASN A 112 11.37 26.25 -29.31
CA ASN A 112 10.41 27.23 -29.82
C ASN A 112 9.35 26.58 -30.74
N ALA A 113 8.96 25.34 -30.41
CA ALA A 113 8.03 24.52 -31.18
C ALA A 113 6.63 24.45 -30.52
N THR A 114 6.55 24.71 -29.22
CA THR A 114 5.30 24.78 -28.45
C THR A 114 5.32 25.96 -27.49
N SER A 115 4.13 26.50 -27.19
CA SER A 115 3.99 27.62 -26.26
C SER A 115 4.12 27.20 -24.80
N ASP A 116 3.83 25.93 -24.48
CA ASP A 116 4.03 25.41 -23.13
C ASP A 116 5.50 25.05 -22.93
N GLN A 117 6.20 25.87 -22.14
CA GLN A 117 7.63 25.69 -21.88
C GLN A 117 7.97 24.36 -21.21
N ARG A 118 7.02 23.74 -20.48
CA ARG A 118 7.19 22.39 -19.91
C ARG A 118 7.31 21.29 -20.96
N LEU A 119 6.88 21.57 -22.18
CA LEU A 119 6.98 20.68 -23.34
C LEU A 119 7.96 21.20 -24.39
N ASP A 120 8.47 22.43 -24.24
CA ASP A 120 9.34 23.09 -25.22
C ASP A 120 10.82 23.04 -24.86
N THR A 121 11.08 23.08 -23.55
CA THR A 121 12.44 23.10 -22.99
C THR A 121 12.79 21.75 -22.40
N LEU A 122 14.05 21.35 -22.55
CA LEU A 122 14.56 20.07 -22.07
C LEU A 122 16.04 20.12 -21.71
N ILE A 123 16.48 19.13 -20.94
CA ILE A 123 17.89 18.76 -20.81
C ILE A 123 18.09 17.28 -21.17
N GLN A 124 19.11 16.99 -21.97
CA GLN A 124 19.46 15.62 -22.34
C GLN A 124 20.22 14.93 -21.20
N MET A 125 19.54 14.03 -20.48
CA MET A 125 20.16 13.18 -19.46
C MET A 125 21.16 12.21 -20.09
N GLN A 126 20.76 11.64 -21.23
CA GLN A 126 21.63 10.82 -22.06
C GLN A 126 21.99 11.58 -23.33
N TYR A 127 23.23 12.04 -23.45
CA TYR A 127 23.70 12.73 -24.65
C TYR A 127 24.53 11.74 -25.49
N PRO A 128 24.10 11.39 -26.72
CA PRO A 128 24.69 10.28 -27.48
C PRO A 128 26.21 10.32 -27.67
N THR A 129 26.81 11.51 -27.67
CA THR A 129 28.25 11.72 -27.91
C THR A 129 29.03 12.20 -26.68
N ALA A 130 28.39 12.35 -25.51
CA ALA A 130 29.09 12.76 -24.30
C ALA A 130 29.09 11.64 -23.26
N ASP A 131 30.25 11.47 -22.64
CA ASP A 131 30.48 10.65 -21.46
C ASP A 131 31.16 11.55 -20.42
N PRO A 132 30.72 11.58 -19.15
CA PRO A 132 29.68 10.76 -18.52
C PRO A 132 28.23 11.12 -18.91
N GLN A 133 27.34 10.13 -18.87
CA GLN A 133 25.89 10.37 -18.87
C GLN A 133 25.44 11.00 -17.55
N ALA A 134 24.27 11.64 -17.53
CA ALA A 134 23.84 12.46 -16.41
C ALA A 134 22.66 11.84 -15.64
N ALA A 135 22.66 12.10 -14.34
CA ALA A 135 21.54 11.91 -13.44
C ALA A 135 21.28 13.22 -12.69
N TYR A 136 20.11 13.35 -12.06
CA TYR A 136 19.71 14.54 -11.33
C TYR A 136 19.52 14.23 -9.85
N GLU A 137 19.97 15.12 -8.98
CA GLU A 137 19.77 15.01 -7.54
C GLU A 137 19.04 16.24 -7.00
N LEU A 138 18.15 15.99 -6.04
CA LEU A 138 17.41 16.99 -5.29
C LEU A 138 17.44 16.62 -3.81
N ALA A 139 18.08 17.45 -2.99
CA ALA A 139 18.08 17.31 -1.53
C ALA A 139 16.67 17.54 -0.99
N VAL A 140 16.11 16.49 -0.41
CA VAL A 140 14.81 16.51 0.29
C VAL A 140 14.94 15.71 1.58
N PRO A 141 14.19 16.02 2.64
CA PRO A 141 14.16 15.19 3.84
C PRO A 141 13.88 13.72 3.51
N ASN A 142 14.41 12.80 4.32
CA ASN A 142 13.99 11.41 4.23
C ASN A 142 12.48 11.29 4.41
N GLY A 143 11.85 10.53 3.51
CA GLY A 143 10.41 10.48 3.46
C GLY A 143 9.92 9.97 2.12
N ARG A 144 8.61 9.83 2.02
CA ARG A 144 7.95 9.39 0.80
C ARG A 144 7.52 10.59 -0.02
N TYR A 145 7.68 10.49 -1.33
CA TYR A 145 7.36 11.55 -2.27
C TYR A 145 6.57 11.00 -3.44
N GLU A 146 5.60 11.77 -3.91
CA GLU A 146 4.99 11.58 -5.23
C GLU A 146 5.81 12.41 -6.23
N VAL A 147 6.35 11.71 -7.22
CA VAL A 147 7.27 12.24 -8.22
C VAL A 147 6.61 12.12 -9.59
N THR A 148 6.34 13.26 -10.20
CA THR A 148 5.82 13.36 -11.57
C THR A 148 6.94 13.83 -12.48
N VAL A 149 7.21 13.08 -13.55
CA VAL A 149 8.25 13.40 -14.53
C VAL A 149 7.64 13.51 -15.92
N MET A 150 8.12 14.47 -16.69
CA MET A 150 7.83 14.62 -18.11
C MET A 150 9.11 14.42 -18.93
N VAL A 151 9.00 13.67 -20.03
CA VAL A 151 10.08 13.43 -21.00
C VAL A 151 9.58 13.61 -22.43
N GLY A 152 10.46 14.04 -23.33
CA GLY A 152 10.15 14.20 -24.73
C GLY A 152 11.11 15.13 -25.47
N ASP A 153 10.77 15.41 -26.73
CA ASP A 153 11.32 16.51 -27.50
C ASP A 153 10.25 16.94 -28.52
N PRO A 154 9.76 18.20 -28.50
CA PRO A 154 8.70 18.61 -29.40
C PRO A 154 9.15 18.64 -30.86
N SER A 155 10.45 18.55 -31.15
CA SER A 155 11.01 18.55 -32.50
C SER A 155 11.50 17.17 -32.97
N TYR A 156 11.79 16.22 -32.07
CA TYR A 156 12.46 14.97 -32.41
C TYR A 156 11.77 13.73 -31.83
N THR A 157 11.95 12.57 -32.49
CA THR A 157 11.38 11.27 -32.09
C THR A 157 12.44 10.16 -32.02
N ASP A 158 13.71 10.57 -31.95
CA ASP A 158 14.92 9.76 -32.10
C ASP A 158 15.40 9.10 -30.79
N SER A 159 14.48 8.78 -29.89
CA SER A 159 14.80 8.46 -28.50
C SER A 159 13.97 7.31 -27.96
N THR A 160 14.48 6.68 -26.92
CA THR A 160 13.75 5.74 -26.07
C THR A 160 13.92 6.20 -24.63
N HIS A 161 12.92 6.92 -24.11
CA HIS A 161 13.00 7.58 -22.81
C HIS A 161 12.72 6.59 -21.68
N THR A 162 13.66 6.49 -20.74
CA THR A 162 13.47 5.78 -19.49
C THR A 162 13.81 6.72 -18.34
N ILE A 163 12.98 6.72 -17.30
CA ILE A 163 13.24 7.45 -16.06
C ILE A 163 13.06 6.52 -14.88
N ARG A 164 14.04 6.53 -13.98
CA ARG A 164 13.95 5.94 -12.66
C ARG A 164 14.10 7.02 -11.60
N ALA A 165 13.37 6.88 -10.50
CA ALA A 165 13.47 7.72 -9.31
C ALA A 165 13.73 6.80 -8.11
N GLU A 166 14.77 7.06 -7.32
CA GLU A 166 15.22 6.15 -6.24
C GLU A 166 15.43 4.71 -6.73
N GLY A 167 15.89 4.54 -7.99
CA GLY A 167 16.04 3.24 -8.64
C GLY A 167 14.73 2.58 -9.10
N GLN A 168 13.56 3.13 -8.77
CA GLN A 168 12.25 2.64 -9.20
C GLN A 168 11.83 3.23 -10.55
N LEU A 169 11.24 2.42 -11.42
CA LEU A 169 10.86 2.82 -12.77
C LEU A 169 9.62 3.74 -12.78
N VAL A 170 9.76 4.94 -13.35
CA VAL A 170 8.67 5.93 -13.50
C VAL A 170 8.19 5.98 -14.95
N ILE A 171 9.12 6.08 -15.90
CA ILE A 171 8.84 5.98 -17.34
C ILE A 171 9.66 4.83 -17.89
N ASN A 172 9.00 3.88 -18.53
CA ASN A 172 9.63 2.69 -19.09
C ASN A 172 9.69 2.75 -20.61
N ALA A 173 10.90 2.93 -21.17
CA ALA A 173 11.19 2.79 -22.59
C ALA A 173 10.17 3.45 -23.54
N PHE A 174 9.74 4.67 -23.22
CA PHE A 174 8.82 5.41 -24.06
C PHE A 174 9.49 5.82 -25.37
N VAL A 175 8.95 5.34 -26.49
CA VAL A 175 9.38 5.71 -27.85
C VAL A 175 8.41 6.77 -28.39
N PRO A 176 8.86 8.02 -28.64
CA PRO A 176 8.00 9.05 -29.19
C PRO A 176 7.57 8.75 -30.63
N THR A 177 6.39 9.23 -31.00
CA THR A 177 5.88 9.20 -32.38
C THR A 177 5.64 10.62 -32.87
N THR A 178 5.33 10.79 -34.16
CA THR A 178 4.99 12.11 -34.72
C THR A 178 3.75 12.73 -34.06
N SER A 179 2.81 11.91 -33.58
CA SER A 179 1.59 12.36 -32.89
C SER A 179 1.77 12.48 -31.37
N THR A 180 2.74 11.79 -30.78
CA THR A 180 2.94 11.71 -29.34
C THR A 180 4.41 11.87 -29.03
N LYS A 181 4.85 13.12 -28.84
CA LYS A 181 6.26 13.48 -28.68
C LYS A 181 6.76 13.51 -27.24
N SER A 182 5.84 13.52 -26.28
CA SER A 182 6.15 13.55 -24.86
C SER A 182 5.31 12.55 -24.08
N ARG A 183 5.76 12.24 -22.87
CA ARG A 183 5.03 11.43 -21.90
C ARG A 183 5.25 11.99 -20.50
N THR A 184 4.16 12.04 -19.73
CA THR A 184 4.19 12.32 -18.30
C THR A 184 3.82 11.05 -17.55
N ALA A 185 4.50 10.79 -16.44
CA ALA A 185 4.15 9.71 -15.52
C ALA A 185 4.41 10.13 -14.09
N THR A 186 3.71 9.50 -13.16
CA THR A 186 3.80 9.74 -11.73
C THR A 186 4.08 8.44 -11.00
N ALA A 187 5.01 8.46 -10.04
CA ALA A 187 5.32 7.35 -9.15
C ALA A 187 5.49 7.85 -7.72
N PHE A 188 5.36 6.94 -6.75
CA PHE A 188 5.72 7.22 -5.36
C PHE A 188 7.06 6.57 -5.04
N VAL A 189 7.98 7.31 -4.43
CA VAL A 189 9.33 6.83 -4.08
C VAL A 189 9.68 7.18 -2.64
N ASN A 190 10.60 6.42 -2.05
CA ASN A 190 11.10 6.67 -0.70
C ASN A 190 12.54 7.18 -0.76
N VAL A 191 12.75 8.39 -0.27
CA VAL A 191 14.10 8.97 -0.08
C VAL A 191 14.61 8.54 1.28
N THR A 192 15.81 7.94 1.30
CA THR A 192 16.40 7.33 2.52
C THR A 192 17.76 7.91 2.92
N ASP A 193 18.37 8.68 2.04
CA ASP A 193 19.72 9.26 2.17
C ASP A 193 19.73 10.80 2.15
N GLY A 194 18.55 11.42 2.15
CA GLY A 194 18.35 12.87 2.09
C GLY A 194 18.43 13.45 0.68
N LYS A 195 18.42 12.62 -0.37
CA LYS A 195 18.40 13.08 -1.77
C LYS A 195 17.46 12.22 -2.61
N LEU A 196 16.56 12.87 -3.33
CA LEU A 196 15.87 12.26 -4.46
C LEU A 196 16.84 12.21 -5.65
N THR A 197 17.08 11.03 -6.18
CA THR A 197 17.91 10.74 -7.35
C THR A 197 17.05 10.30 -8.52
N ILE A 198 17.18 10.99 -9.65
CA ILE A 198 16.52 10.68 -10.93
C ILE A 198 17.58 10.27 -11.95
N ASP A 199 17.41 9.11 -12.58
CA ASP A 199 18.35 8.62 -13.59
C ASP A 199 17.64 8.04 -14.83
N ALA A 200 18.41 7.88 -15.92
CA ALA A 200 17.90 7.46 -17.22
C ALA A 200 18.36 6.07 -17.67
N SER A 201 18.84 5.23 -16.75
CA SER A 201 19.40 3.91 -17.10
C SER A 201 18.34 3.02 -17.74
N GLY A 202 18.72 2.32 -18.80
CA GLY A 202 17.79 1.54 -19.63
C GLY A 202 17.09 2.36 -20.74
N GLY A 203 17.32 3.66 -20.81
CA GLY A 203 16.90 4.51 -21.94
C GLY A 203 18.02 4.71 -22.97
N THR A 204 17.70 5.40 -24.06
CA THR A 204 18.65 5.94 -25.04
C THR A 204 18.22 7.35 -25.45
N ASN A 205 19.14 8.30 -25.37
CA ASN A 205 18.88 9.72 -25.66
C ASN A 205 17.72 10.30 -24.83
N THR A 206 17.55 9.82 -23.59
CA THR A 206 16.53 10.31 -22.67
C THR A 206 16.74 11.80 -22.41
N LYS A 207 15.66 12.55 -22.58
CA LYS A 207 15.54 13.97 -22.32
C LYS A 207 14.44 14.17 -21.28
N ILE A 208 14.70 15.01 -20.28
CA ILE A 208 13.73 15.38 -19.24
C ILE A 208 13.33 16.83 -19.47
N ASP A 209 12.03 17.10 -19.40
CA ASP A 209 11.46 18.43 -19.61
C ASP A 209 11.00 19.04 -18.28
N HIS A 210 10.35 18.24 -17.43
CA HIS A 210 9.77 18.71 -16.17
C HIS A 210 9.82 17.66 -15.05
N LEU A 211 10.00 18.12 -13.81
CA LEU A 211 9.95 17.32 -12.59
C LEU A 211 9.12 18.03 -11.53
N ALA A 212 8.07 17.37 -11.03
CA ALA A 212 7.36 17.79 -9.82
C ALA A 212 7.57 16.76 -8.72
N VAL A 213 7.87 17.24 -7.50
CA VAL A 213 8.11 16.43 -6.33
C VAL A 213 7.26 16.99 -5.21
N LYS A 214 6.30 16.21 -4.71
CA LYS A 214 5.51 16.59 -3.53
C LYS A 214 5.67 15.53 -2.46
N PRO A 215 5.76 15.93 -1.19
CA PRO A 215 5.73 14.95 -0.11
C PRO A 215 4.43 14.14 -0.17
N ALA A 216 4.55 12.86 0.11
CA ALA A 216 3.44 11.93 0.18
C ALA A 216 3.36 11.36 1.60
N PRO A 217 2.15 11.00 2.07
CA PRO A 217 2.01 10.20 3.28
C PRO A 217 2.86 8.92 3.18
N ALA A 218 3.35 8.43 4.32
CA ALA A 218 3.98 7.13 4.40
C ALA A 218 3.07 6.06 3.77
N ALA A 219 3.65 5.10 3.05
CA ALA A 219 2.88 4.03 2.43
C ALA A 219 2.01 3.32 3.48
N GLY A 220 0.68 3.44 3.35
CA GLY A 220 -0.26 2.85 4.30
C GLY A 220 -1.31 3.78 4.89
N THR A 221 -1.98 4.64 4.12
CA THR A 221 -3.22 5.31 4.59
C THR A 221 -4.49 4.78 3.93
N SER A 222 -4.39 3.84 3.00
CA SER A 222 -5.55 3.33 2.26
C SER A 222 -6.30 2.26 3.07
N THR A 223 -7.19 2.73 3.96
CA THR A 223 -8.27 1.90 4.52
C THR A 223 -9.49 2.02 3.63
N TRP A 224 -9.89 0.92 3.00
CA TRP A 224 -11.08 0.87 2.15
C TRP A 224 -11.61 -0.55 2.08
N SER A 225 -12.85 -0.68 1.62
CA SER A 225 -13.51 -1.97 1.47
C SER A 225 -14.45 -2.00 0.28
N ILE A 226 -14.57 -3.17 -0.31
CA ILE A 226 -15.38 -3.48 -1.47
C ILE A 226 -16.29 -4.64 -1.12
N SER A 227 -17.59 -4.43 -1.29
CA SER A 227 -18.59 -5.48 -1.31
C SER A 227 -18.93 -5.81 -2.76
N PHE A 228 -18.90 -7.09 -3.13
CA PHE A 228 -19.16 -7.55 -4.49
C PHE A 228 -20.61 -8.01 -4.65
N GLY A 229 -21.30 -7.56 -5.69
CA GLY A 229 -22.69 -7.97 -5.90
C GLY A 229 -23.38 -7.27 -7.08
N PRO A 230 -24.62 -7.66 -7.44
CA PRO A 230 -25.35 -7.00 -8.51
C PRO A 230 -25.51 -5.50 -8.28
N SER A 231 -25.60 -4.72 -9.36
CA SER A 231 -25.89 -3.27 -9.28
C SER A 231 -27.13 -2.99 -8.41
N GLY A 232 -27.02 -1.99 -7.53
CA GLY A 232 -28.07 -1.64 -6.57
C GLY A 232 -28.15 -2.54 -5.32
N SER A 233 -27.22 -3.49 -5.15
CA SER A 233 -27.16 -4.27 -3.91
C SER A 233 -26.85 -3.37 -2.70
N PRO A 234 -27.53 -3.57 -1.56
CA PRO A 234 -27.18 -2.87 -0.33
C PRO A 234 -25.82 -3.33 0.17
N VAL A 235 -24.99 -2.39 0.60
CA VAL A 235 -23.67 -2.65 1.19
C VAL A 235 -23.57 -2.00 2.58
N PRO A 236 -22.74 -2.51 3.50
CA PRO A 236 -22.49 -1.85 4.77
C PRO A 236 -21.98 -0.41 4.58
N VAL A 237 -22.27 0.46 5.55
CA VAL A 237 -21.75 1.84 5.55
C VAL A 237 -20.22 1.81 5.50
N GLY A 238 -19.64 2.56 4.57
CA GLY A 238 -18.19 2.65 4.35
C GLY A 238 -17.67 1.68 3.28
N ASP A 239 -18.42 0.66 2.89
CA ASP A 239 -18.06 -0.21 1.77
C ASP A 239 -18.46 0.43 0.44
N THR A 240 -17.63 0.21 -0.58
CA THR A 240 -17.97 0.50 -1.99
C THR A 240 -18.58 -0.74 -2.63
N LEU A 241 -19.69 -0.60 -3.34
CA LEU A 241 -20.22 -1.68 -4.18
C LEU A 241 -19.40 -1.81 -5.47
N ASP A 242 -18.91 -3.00 -5.77
CA ASP A 242 -18.42 -3.34 -7.10
C ASP A 242 -19.39 -4.33 -7.78
N ALA A 243 -19.91 -3.90 -8.93
CA ALA A 243 -20.95 -4.60 -9.67
C ALA A 243 -20.44 -5.42 -10.86
N GLY A 244 -19.14 -5.76 -10.88
CA GLY A 244 -18.55 -6.59 -11.93
C GLY A 244 -17.98 -5.80 -13.10
N ALA A 245 -17.68 -4.52 -12.92
CA ALA A 245 -17.18 -3.66 -14.01
C ALA A 245 -15.74 -4.05 -14.43
N PRO A 246 -15.42 -4.01 -15.74
CA PRO A 246 -14.04 -4.19 -16.18
C PRO A 246 -13.07 -3.22 -15.51
N TYR A 247 -11.79 -3.60 -15.41
CA TYR A 247 -10.74 -2.69 -14.94
C TYR A 247 -10.75 -1.39 -15.74
N ASP A 248 -10.83 -0.28 -15.01
CA ASP A 248 -10.83 1.06 -15.55
C ASP A 248 -9.63 1.84 -14.99
N ALA A 249 -8.84 2.44 -15.88
CA ALA A 249 -7.61 3.14 -15.50
C ALA A 249 -7.88 4.47 -14.76
N VAL A 250 -9.09 5.04 -14.88
CA VAL A 250 -9.48 6.28 -14.19
C VAL A 250 -9.96 5.95 -12.78
N ALA A 251 -10.80 4.92 -12.63
CA ALA A 251 -11.28 4.39 -11.37
C ALA A 251 -10.21 3.58 -10.62
N ARG A 252 -9.11 3.23 -11.31
CA ARG A 252 -7.92 2.52 -10.82
C ARG A 252 -8.24 1.17 -10.17
N ARG A 253 -9.28 0.50 -10.66
CA ARG A 253 -9.69 -0.83 -10.21
C ARG A 253 -10.61 -1.50 -11.21
N GLY A 254 -10.79 -2.80 -11.03
CA GLY A 254 -11.88 -3.57 -11.62
C GLY A 254 -11.45 -4.97 -12.03
N TRP A 255 -12.31 -5.61 -12.79
CA TRP A 255 -12.17 -7.01 -13.17
C TRP A 255 -11.34 -7.19 -14.44
N VAL A 256 -10.48 -8.20 -14.44
CA VAL A 256 -9.56 -8.55 -15.54
C VAL A 256 -9.61 -10.05 -15.82
N ARG A 257 -9.12 -10.46 -17.00
CA ARG A 257 -8.86 -11.88 -17.27
C ARG A 257 -7.71 -12.36 -16.40
N ALA A 258 -7.92 -13.45 -15.67
CA ALA A 258 -6.91 -14.03 -14.78
C ALA A 258 -5.62 -14.42 -15.52
N SER A 259 -5.70 -14.79 -16.81
CA SER A 259 -4.53 -15.10 -17.65
C SER A 259 -3.62 -13.89 -17.93
N THR A 260 -4.07 -12.68 -17.63
CA THR A 260 -3.33 -11.42 -17.83
C THR A 260 -3.14 -10.63 -16.55
N LEU A 261 -3.43 -11.24 -15.39
CA LEU A 261 -3.32 -10.59 -14.08
C LEU A 261 -1.88 -10.15 -13.80
N GLY A 262 -1.71 -8.93 -13.31
CA GLY A 262 -0.40 -8.34 -13.01
C GLY A 262 0.42 -7.99 -14.26
N ALA A 263 -0.15 -8.13 -15.46
CA ALA A 263 0.47 -7.60 -16.67
C ALA A 263 0.44 -6.07 -16.63
N ILE A 264 1.38 -5.43 -17.33
CA ILE A 264 1.42 -3.95 -17.49
C ILE A 264 0.11 -3.41 -18.08
N THR A 265 -0.55 -4.22 -18.92
CA THR A 265 -1.89 -3.94 -19.46
C THR A 265 -2.73 -5.20 -19.33
N PRO A 266 -3.41 -5.41 -18.19
CA PRO A 266 -4.29 -6.56 -18.04
C PRO A 266 -5.46 -6.43 -19.02
N THR A 267 -6.01 -7.54 -19.49
CA THR A 267 -7.19 -7.51 -20.35
C THR A 267 -8.43 -7.29 -19.47
N PRO A 268 -9.13 -6.15 -19.57
CA PRO A 268 -10.33 -5.90 -18.78
C PRO A 268 -11.41 -6.94 -19.11
N LEU A 269 -12.20 -7.32 -18.09
CA LEU A 269 -13.24 -8.32 -18.21
C LEU A 269 -14.50 -7.85 -17.50
N ASP A 270 -15.62 -7.75 -18.22
CA ASP A 270 -16.93 -7.52 -17.61
C ASP A 270 -17.43 -8.83 -17.00
N VAL A 271 -17.83 -8.79 -15.72
CA VAL A 271 -18.38 -9.92 -14.99
C VAL A 271 -19.69 -9.56 -14.26
N ALA A 272 -20.37 -8.50 -14.69
CA ALA A 272 -21.62 -8.08 -14.07
C ALA A 272 -22.70 -9.17 -14.13
N ASP A 273 -22.71 -9.97 -15.20
CA ASP A 273 -23.60 -11.12 -15.38
C ASP A 273 -23.25 -12.31 -14.47
N ARG A 274 -22.10 -12.28 -13.79
CA ARG A 274 -21.65 -13.27 -12.79
C ARG A 274 -22.07 -12.92 -11.36
N ALA A 275 -22.54 -11.69 -11.14
CA ALA A 275 -22.94 -11.18 -9.83
C ALA A 275 -24.28 -11.75 -9.34
N ARG A 276 -24.36 -12.14 -8.07
CA ARG A 276 -25.59 -12.71 -7.49
C ARG A 276 -25.85 -12.13 -6.11
N LYS A 277 -27.11 -11.83 -5.81
CA LYS A 277 -27.61 -11.57 -4.46
C LYS A 277 -28.56 -12.69 -4.06
N ARG A 278 -28.41 -13.25 -2.86
CA ARG A 278 -29.19 -14.43 -2.44
C ARG A 278 -30.36 -14.11 -1.53
N ASN A 279 -30.31 -13.02 -0.77
CA ASN A 279 -31.25 -12.74 0.32
C ASN A 279 -31.40 -13.95 1.29
N ALA A 280 -30.29 -14.64 1.54
CA ALA A 280 -30.20 -15.86 2.34
C ALA A 280 -29.52 -15.62 3.69
N THR A 281 -28.87 -14.47 3.88
CA THR A 281 -28.27 -14.05 5.15
C THR A 281 -28.47 -12.55 5.37
N SER A 282 -28.49 -12.13 6.63
CA SER A 282 -28.55 -10.71 7.01
C SER A 282 -27.19 -10.00 6.90
N ASP A 283 -26.10 -10.75 6.82
CA ASP A 283 -24.76 -10.19 6.61
C ASP A 283 -24.58 -9.77 5.15
N LEU A 284 -24.64 -8.45 4.92
CA LEU A 284 -24.53 -7.88 3.58
C LEU A 284 -23.19 -8.20 2.88
N ARG A 285 -22.11 -8.45 3.64
CA ARG A 285 -20.79 -8.82 3.07
C ARG A 285 -20.72 -10.28 2.61
N LEU A 286 -21.75 -11.06 2.88
CA LEU A 286 -21.85 -12.48 2.54
C LEU A 286 -23.11 -12.84 1.75
N ASP A 287 -24.09 -11.92 1.66
CA ASP A 287 -25.36 -12.16 0.94
C ASP A 287 -25.26 -11.96 -0.58
N ALA A 288 -24.34 -11.09 -1.01
CA ALA A 288 -24.02 -10.85 -2.40
C ALA A 288 -22.59 -11.29 -2.74
N LEU A 289 -22.38 -11.66 -4.01
CA LEU A 289 -21.11 -12.18 -4.49
C LEU A 289 -20.93 -11.97 -6.00
N ILE A 290 -19.71 -12.16 -6.47
CA ILE A 290 -19.36 -12.34 -7.88
C ILE A 290 -18.59 -13.65 -8.06
N GLN A 291 -18.94 -14.42 -9.10
CA GLN A 291 -18.21 -15.65 -9.46
C GLN A 291 -16.92 -15.30 -10.19
N MET A 292 -15.78 -15.59 -9.56
CA MET A 292 -14.45 -15.44 -10.17
C MET A 292 -14.17 -16.56 -11.18
N GLN A 293 -14.65 -17.77 -10.88
CA GLN A 293 -14.55 -18.92 -11.77
C GLN A 293 -15.96 -19.36 -12.18
N TYR A 294 -16.26 -19.25 -13.46
CA TYR A 294 -17.53 -19.68 -14.07
C TYR A 294 -17.27 -20.93 -14.94
N PRO A 295 -18.12 -21.96 -14.94
CA PRO A 295 -17.81 -23.19 -15.63
C PRO A 295 -17.78 -23.10 -17.18
N ALA A 296 -16.88 -23.92 -17.73
CA ALA A 296 -16.74 -24.48 -19.09
C ALA A 296 -16.43 -23.61 -20.33
N THR A 297 -16.71 -22.30 -20.36
CA THR A 297 -16.38 -21.50 -21.58
C THR A 297 -15.99 -20.04 -21.32
N ASP A 298 -16.00 -19.58 -20.08
CA ASP A 298 -15.78 -18.17 -19.74
C ASP A 298 -14.40 -17.98 -19.12
N PRO A 299 -13.63 -16.93 -19.50
CA PRO A 299 -12.31 -16.72 -18.92
C PRO A 299 -12.43 -16.53 -17.41
N GLU A 300 -11.54 -17.17 -16.65
CA GLU A 300 -11.41 -16.93 -15.22
C GLU A 300 -11.18 -15.44 -14.97
N ALA A 301 -11.89 -14.89 -13.99
CA ALA A 301 -11.77 -13.50 -13.61
C ALA A 301 -10.81 -13.36 -12.43
N ALA A 302 -10.03 -12.29 -12.47
CA ALA A 302 -9.26 -11.79 -11.36
C ALA A 302 -9.63 -10.32 -11.14
N TYR A 303 -9.27 -9.79 -9.97
CA TYR A 303 -9.55 -8.42 -9.60
C TYR A 303 -8.24 -7.67 -9.39
N GLU A 304 -8.15 -6.46 -9.92
CA GLU A 304 -7.02 -5.56 -9.70
C GLU A 304 -7.52 -4.26 -9.08
N VAL A 305 -6.75 -3.76 -8.13
CA VAL A 305 -6.88 -2.40 -7.58
C VAL A 305 -5.50 -1.80 -7.58
N ASP A 306 -5.33 -0.62 -8.17
CA ASP A 306 -4.09 0.11 -7.96
C ASP A 306 -4.05 0.56 -6.51
N VAL A 307 -3.04 0.09 -5.79
CA VAL A 307 -2.74 0.53 -4.42
C VAL A 307 -1.31 1.00 -4.40
N GLU A 308 -0.96 1.74 -3.36
CA GLU A 308 0.44 2.10 -3.18
C GLU A 308 1.28 0.83 -2.89
N PRO A 309 2.54 0.73 -3.36
CA PRO A 309 3.43 -0.31 -2.85
C PRO A 309 3.58 -0.17 -1.34
N GLY A 310 3.43 -1.28 -0.62
CA GLY A 310 3.36 -1.27 0.83
C GLY A 310 2.91 -2.62 1.37
N THR A 311 2.96 -2.78 2.68
CA THR A 311 2.39 -3.97 3.33
C THR A 311 1.01 -3.63 3.85
N TYR A 312 0.04 -4.49 3.60
CA TYR A 312 -1.37 -4.30 3.95
C TYR A 312 -1.94 -5.48 4.72
N GLU A 313 -2.89 -5.22 5.60
CA GLU A 313 -3.84 -6.27 6.02
C GLU A 313 -4.98 -6.35 5.00
N VAL A 314 -5.01 -7.47 4.27
CA VAL A 314 -6.01 -7.78 3.25
C VAL A 314 -7.00 -8.79 3.80
N THR A 315 -8.27 -8.40 3.88
CA THR A 315 -9.39 -9.24 4.33
C THR A 315 -10.24 -9.66 3.14
N VAL A 316 -10.45 -10.96 2.94
CA VAL A 316 -11.30 -11.48 1.85
C VAL A 316 -12.34 -12.44 2.40
N SER A 317 -13.56 -12.36 1.86
CA SER A 317 -14.63 -13.33 2.12
C SER A 317 -15.01 -14.08 0.84
N VAL A 318 -15.16 -15.41 0.95
CA VAL A 318 -15.66 -16.30 -0.10
C VAL A 318 -16.83 -17.13 0.37
N GLY A 319 -17.63 -17.63 -0.58
CA GLY A 319 -18.75 -18.55 -0.32
C GLY A 319 -19.97 -18.24 -1.16
N ASP A 320 -21.02 -19.05 -0.99
CA ASP A 320 -22.38 -18.74 -1.46
C ASP A 320 -23.36 -19.14 -0.35
N PRO A 321 -24.15 -18.21 0.21
CA PRO A 321 -25.03 -18.55 1.32
C PRO A 321 -26.16 -19.52 0.93
N SER A 322 -26.38 -19.76 -0.38
CA SER A 322 -27.36 -20.71 -0.88
C SER A 322 -26.76 -22.04 -1.36
N TYR A 323 -25.45 -22.11 -1.67
CA TYR A 323 -24.86 -23.29 -2.33
C TYR A 323 -23.53 -23.73 -1.69
N ILE A 324 -23.24 -25.03 -1.74
CA ILE A 324 -22.02 -25.65 -1.20
C ILE A 324 -21.18 -26.40 -2.25
N ASN A 325 -21.49 -26.20 -3.54
CA ASN A 325 -20.94 -26.93 -4.67
C ASN A 325 -19.63 -26.31 -5.22
N SER A 326 -18.73 -25.87 -4.33
CA SER A 326 -17.56 -25.09 -4.70
C SER A 326 -16.34 -25.50 -3.88
N VAL A 327 -15.15 -25.25 -4.42
CA VAL A 327 -13.88 -25.32 -3.70
C VAL A 327 -13.22 -23.97 -3.86
N HIS A 328 -13.27 -23.13 -2.84
CA HIS A 328 -12.82 -21.75 -2.93
C HIS A 328 -11.32 -21.63 -2.67
N THR A 329 -10.63 -20.98 -3.59
CA THR A 329 -9.25 -20.52 -3.39
C THR A 329 -9.19 -19.02 -3.65
N ILE A 330 -8.44 -18.28 -2.84
CA ILE A 330 -8.07 -16.90 -3.10
C ILE A 330 -6.57 -16.75 -2.92
N ARG A 331 -5.92 -16.17 -3.92
CA ARG A 331 -4.55 -15.69 -3.84
C ARG A 331 -4.54 -14.17 -3.90
N ALA A 332 -3.73 -13.56 -3.04
CA ALA A 332 -3.43 -12.13 -3.06
C ALA A 332 -1.94 -11.99 -3.35
N GLU A 333 -1.55 -11.20 -4.37
CA GLU A 333 -0.15 -11.08 -4.80
C GLU A 333 0.50 -12.46 -5.10
N GLY A 334 -0.28 -13.35 -5.72
CA GLY A 334 0.12 -14.74 -6.01
C GLY A 334 0.21 -15.68 -4.80
N ARG A 335 0.06 -15.18 -3.57
CA ARG A 335 0.08 -15.97 -2.33
C ARG A 335 -1.33 -16.42 -1.92
N ALA A 336 -1.52 -17.72 -1.71
CA ALA A 336 -2.79 -18.25 -1.21
C ALA A 336 -3.09 -17.76 0.22
N ILE A 337 -4.24 -17.10 0.39
CA ILE A 337 -4.77 -16.65 1.69
C ILE A 337 -6.02 -17.43 2.10
N ILE A 338 -6.79 -17.90 1.13
CA ILE A 338 -7.78 -18.95 1.32
C ILE A 338 -7.38 -20.09 0.40
N ASP A 339 -7.00 -21.22 0.97
CA ASP A 339 -6.58 -22.39 0.21
C ASP A 339 -7.65 -23.47 0.30
N ARG A 340 -8.27 -23.78 -0.85
CA ARG A 340 -9.20 -24.89 -1.09
C ARG A 340 -10.31 -25.08 -0.03
N PHE A 341 -10.90 -23.99 0.42
CA PHE A 341 -12.04 -24.04 1.33
C PHE A 341 -13.25 -24.71 0.67
N THR A 342 -13.73 -25.81 1.26
CA THR A 342 -14.93 -26.52 0.79
C THR A 342 -16.09 -26.23 1.74
N PRO A 343 -17.15 -25.53 1.29
CA PRO A 343 -18.29 -25.20 2.14
C PRO A 343 -19.07 -26.45 2.57
N THR A 344 -19.68 -26.37 3.75
CA THR A 344 -20.62 -27.38 4.27
C THR A 344 -21.98 -26.74 4.54
N SER A 345 -22.99 -27.55 4.87
CA SER A 345 -24.30 -27.03 5.29
C SER A 345 -24.22 -26.13 6.53
N ALA A 346 -23.25 -26.40 7.43
CA ALA A 346 -23.02 -25.61 8.64
C ALA A 346 -22.17 -24.35 8.38
N THR A 347 -21.21 -24.42 7.45
CA THR A 347 -20.26 -23.34 7.18
C THR A 347 -20.20 -23.08 5.67
N LYS A 348 -20.97 -22.09 5.22
CA LYS A 348 -21.12 -21.78 3.79
C LYS A 348 -20.12 -20.74 3.26
N SER A 349 -19.46 -20.02 4.15
CA SER A 349 -18.50 -18.97 3.82
C SER A 349 -17.27 -19.04 4.70
N ARG A 350 -16.21 -18.37 4.25
CA ARG A 350 -14.97 -18.19 5.01
C ARG A 350 -14.43 -16.78 4.76
N THR A 351 -14.04 -16.12 5.84
CA THR A 351 -13.37 -14.82 5.81
C THR A 351 -11.98 -14.95 6.42
N VAL A 352 -10.97 -14.40 5.77
CA VAL A 352 -9.57 -14.43 6.23
C VAL A 352 -8.96 -13.05 6.07
N THR A 353 -8.16 -12.64 7.06
CA THR A 353 -7.25 -11.49 6.96
C THR A 353 -5.81 -11.99 6.90
N ALA A 354 -5.02 -11.42 5.99
CA ALA A 354 -3.60 -11.74 5.84
C ALA A 354 -2.77 -10.49 5.59
N THR A 355 -1.52 -10.49 6.05
CA THR A 355 -0.54 -9.44 5.75
C THR A 355 0.08 -9.69 4.38
N ILE A 356 -0.13 -8.76 3.44
CA ILE A 356 0.24 -8.86 2.02
C ILE A 356 1.18 -7.70 1.64
N PRO A 357 2.41 -7.99 1.17
CA PRO A 357 3.26 -6.98 0.57
C PRO A 357 2.88 -6.77 -0.90
N VAL A 358 2.58 -5.52 -1.27
CA VAL A 358 2.40 -5.07 -2.65
C VAL A 358 3.66 -4.31 -3.07
N THR A 359 4.28 -4.71 -4.18
CA THR A 359 5.58 -4.14 -4.61
C THR A 359 5.52 -3.35 -5.91
N ASP A 360 4.51 -3.60 -6.73
CA ASP A 360 4.38 -3.07 -8.10
C ASP A 360 3.29 -1.99 -8.22
N GLY A 361 2.62 -1.66 -7.12
CA GLY A 361 1.56 -0.66 -7.07
C GLY A 361 0.19 -1.21 -7.48
N LYS A 362 0.01 -2.53 -7.47
CA LYS A 362 -1.26 -3.19 -7.75
C LYS A 362 -1.51 -4.27 -6.72
N LEU A 363 -2.68 -4.25 -6.09
CA LEU A 363 -3.18 -5.40 -5.35
C LEU A 363 -3.99 -6.26 -6.32
N THR A 364 -3.52 -7.48 -6.51
CA THR A 364 -4.07 -8.49 -7.39
C THR A 364 -4.73 -9.60 -6.58
N ILE A 365 -5.95 -9.97 -6.96
CA ILE A 365 -6.73 -11.03 -6.32
C ILE A 365 -7.20 -12.04 -7.38
N ASP A 366 -6.85 -13.31 -7.20
CA ASP A 366 -7.27 -14.38 -8.12
C ASP A 366 -7.77 -15.62 -7.40
N ALA A 367 -8.36 -16.53 -8.17
CA ALA A 367 -8.97 -17.76 -7.70
C ALA A 367 -8.31 -19.05 -8.20
N THR A 368 -7.09 -18.97 -8.75
CA THR A 368 -6.41 -20.11 -9.34
C THR A 368 -6.23 -21.25 -8.33
N GLY A 369 -6.48 -22.48 -8.76
CA GLY A 369 -6.47 -23.67 -7.90
C GLY A 369 -7.79 -23.93 -7.17
N GLY A 370 -8.77 -23.02 -7.28
CA GLY A 370 -10.14 -23.22 -6.85
C GLY A 370 -11.02 -23.83 -7.95
N THR A 371 -12.29 -24.04 -7.64
CA THR A 371 -13.35 -24.40 -8.58
C THR A 371 -14.64 -23.71 -8.17
N ASN A 372 -15.25 -22.97 -9.09
CA ASN A 372 -16.48 -22.22 -8.83
C ASN A 372 -16.32 -21.20 -7.68
N THR A 373 -15.12 -20.60 -7.56
CA THR A 373 -14.83 -19.61 -6.51
C THR A 373 -15.71 -18.37 -6.70
N LYS A 374 -16.30 -17.94 -5.59
CA LYS A 374 -17.11 -16.74 -5.46
C LYS A 374 -16.49 -15.86 -4.37
N ILE A 375 -16.28 -14.59 -4.69
CA ILE A 375 -15.81 -13.58 -3.75
C ILE A 375 -16.99 -12.67 -3.39
N ALA A 376 -17.09 -12.32 -2.11
CA ALA A 376 -18.16 -11.48 -1.58
C ALA A 376 -17.63 -10.15 -1.02
N TYR A 377 -16.40 -10.15 -0.49
CA TYR A 377 -15.81 -8.98 0.16
C TYR A 377 -14.29 -8.93 -0.02
N LEU A 378 -13.77 -7.71 -0.18
CA LEU A 378 -12.35 -7.37 -0.11
C LEU A 378 -12.18 -6.12 0.75
N GLY A 379 -11.41 -6.20 1.83
CA GLY A 379 -11.05 -5.07 2.68
C GLY A 379 -9.55 -4.92 2.74
N VAL A 380 -9.06 -3.68 2.72
CA VAL A 380 -7.64 -3.35 2.82
C VAL A 380 -7.48 -2.28 3.88
N ARG A 381 -6.50 -2.48 4.75
CA ARG A 381 -6.10 -1.49 5.75
C ARG A 381 -4.59 -1.58 6.06
N PRO A 382 -4.02 -0.56 6.72
CA PRO A 382 -2.64 -0.62 7.18
C PRO A 382 -2.47 -1.74 8.23
N PRO A 383 -1.28 -2.39 8.31
CA PRO A 383 -0.98 -3.34 9.37
C PRO A 383 -0.98 -2.63 10.74
N LEU A 384 -1.49 -3.35 11.74
CA LEU A 384 -1.60 -2.89 13.14
C LEU A 384 -0.24 -2.70 13.82
#